data_AF-A0A7H0VCL3-F1
#
_entry.id   AF-A0A7H0VCL3-F1
#
_cell.length_a   1.000
_cell.length_b   1.000
_cell.length_c   1.000
_cell.angle_alpha   90.00
_cell.angle_beta   90.00
_cell.angle_gamma   90.00
#
_symmetry.space_group_name_H-M   'P 1'
#
loop_
_entity.id
_entity.type
_entity.pdbx_description
1 polymer ?
#
loop_
_entity_poly.entity_id
_entity_poly.type
_entity_poly.pdbx_seq_one_letter_code
_entity_poly.pdbx_strand_id
1 'polypeptide(L)'
;MEKHPSDLLIILDLDETLIHARSKPLEYPADFIFGDYHIYLRPQFHRFIEFLSTHFEFAIWSSASDAYVEAITKLIGLEGLVQFIWARSRTTLRRNTHSNRMEQSLIAHKEFYYVKRLKKVKKLGYSLGKILMIDDSPQKVMDNYGNALIIKEYLGDQEDRELLLLRKYLQKIKAVENLRLVDKRNWRSNDRLFHTGL
;
A
#
# COMPACT_ATOMS: atom_id res chain seq x y z
N MET A 1 13.61 19.38 -11.59
CA MET A 1 12.63 18.79 -10.66
C MET A 1 13.09 19.12 -9.26
N GLU A 2 12.26 19.77 -8.47
CA GLU A 2 12.56 19.97 -7.06
C GLU A 2 12.76 18.61 -6.40
N LYS A 3 13.85 18.47 -5.64
CA LYS A 3 14.18 17.22 -4.97
C LYS A 3 13.29 17.12 -3.74
N HIS A 4 12.51 16.05 -3.62
CA HIS A 4 11.70 15.82 -2.42
C HIS A 4 12.58 15.79 -1.17
N PRO A 5 12.07 16.20 0.01
CA PRO A 5 12.79 16.17 1.27
C PRO A 5 13.33 14.79 1.67
N SER A 6 12.66 13.71 1.25
CA SER A 6 13.07 12.32 1.45
C SER A 6 13.45 11.67 0.13
N ASP A 7 14.46 10.81 0.13
CA ASP A 7 14.85 9.95 -1.00
C ASP A 7 14.14 8.58 -0.97
N LEU A 8 13.18 8.40 -0.07
CA LEU A 8 12.36 7.19 0.02
C LEU A 8 11.25 7.19 -1.02
N LEU A 9 11.03 6.03 -1.65
CA LEU A 9 9.86 5.71 -2.47
C LEU A 9 8.82 4.98 -1.63
N ILE A 10 7.62 5.54 -1.56
CA ILE A 10 6.46 4.92 -0.90
C ILE A 10 5.54 4.30 -1.95
N ILE A 11 5.36 2.98 -1.92
CA ILE A 11 4.48 2.24 -2.83
C ILE A 11 3.24 1.80 -2.06
N LEU A 12 2.06 2.27 -2.47
CA LEU A 12 0.78 1.99 -1.82
C LEU A 12 -0.02 0.98 -2.62
N ASP A 13 -0.65 0.04 -1.94
CA ASP A 13 -1.82 -0.66 -2.49
C ASP A 13 -3.03 0.30 -2.59
N LEU A 14 -4.05 -0.11 -3.34
CA LEU A 14 -5.23 0.71 -3.60
C LEU A 14 -6.44 0.26 -2.76
N ASP A 15 -7.03 -0.88 -3.12
CA ASP A 15 -8.20 -1.46 -2.46
C ASP A 15 -7.83 -1.91 -1.04
N GLU A 16 -8.75 -1.70 -0.09
CA GLU A 16 -8.59 -1.95 1.35
C GLU A 16 -7.40 -1.20 1.99
N THR A 17 -6.69 -0.35 1.25
CA THR A 17 -5.55 0.44 1.73
C THR A 17 -5.84 1.93 1.69
N LEU A 18 -6.18 2.48 0.52
CA LEU A 18 -6.54 3.89 0.33
C LEU A 18 -8.04 4.09 0.16
N ILE A 19 -8.73 3.09 -0.38
CA ILE A 19 -10.17 3.12 -0.64
C ILE A 19 -10.81 1.79 -0.23
N HIS A 20 -12.13 1.78 -0.17
CA HIS A 20 -12.92 0.56 -0.15
C HIS A 20 -13.97 0.63 -1.26
N ALA A 21 -13.94 -0.32 -2.18
CA ALA A 21 -14.89 -0.39 -3.30
C ALA A 21 -15.77 -1.62 -3.16
N ARG A 22 -17.10 -1.45 -3.23
CA ARG A 22 -18.06 -2.55 -3.04
C ARG A 22 -19.34 -2.35 -3.84
N SER A 23 -20.00 -3.43 -4.22
CA SER A 23 -21.22 -3.38 -5.04
C SER A 23 -22.49 -3.03 -4.27
N LYS A 24 -22.54 -3.34 -2.97
CA LYS A 24 -23.64 -2.92 -2.09
C LYS A 24 -23.19 -1.67 -1.32
N PRO A 25 -23.98 -0.60 -1.25
CA PRO A 25 -23.60 0.59 -0.49
C PRO A 25 -23.49 0.30 1.02
N LEU A 26 -22.68 1.09 1.71
CA LEU A 26 -22.69 1.24 3.16
C LEU A 26 -23.88 2.09 3.62
N GLU A 27 -24.05 2.19 4.93
CA GLU A 27 -25.10 2.99 5.57
C GLU A 27 -24.89 4.51 5.42
N TYR A 28 -23.81 4.93 4.76
CA TYR A 28 -23.50 6.32 4.44
C TYR A 28 -23.13 6.49 2.95
N PRO A 29 -23.25 7.71 2.40
CA PRO A 29 -22.99 7.97 0.99
C PRO A 29 -21.56 7.62 0.57
N ALA A 30 -21.42 7.05 -0.62
CA ALA A 30 -20.12 6.85 -1.24
C ALA A 30 -19.52 8.17 -1.70
N ASP A 31 -18.19 8.28 -1.66
CA ASP A 31 -17.47 9.45 -2.20
C ASP A 31 -17.57 9.49 -3.73
N PHE A 32 -17.55 8.30 -4.37
CA PHE A 32 -17.71 8.16 -5.81
C PHE A 32 -18.49 6.89 -6.18
N ILE A 33 -19.00 6.86 -7.41
CA ILE A 33 -19.63 5.69 -8.03
C ILE A 33 -18.90 5.39 -9.34
N PHE A 34 -18.51 4.14 -9.55
CA PHE A 34 -17.87 3.66 -10.78
C PHE A 34 -18.46 2.32 -11.22
N GLY A 35 -19.24 2.33 -12.31
CA GLY A 35 -20.06 1.17 -12.68
C GLY A 35 -21.02 0.82 -11.54
N ASP A 36 -21.03 -0.45 -11.13
CA ASP A 36 -21.83 -0.94 -10.01
C ASP A 36 -21.13 -0.80 -8.64
N TYR A 37 -19.95 -0.18 -8.58
CA TYR A 37 -19.17 -0.05 -7.35
C TYR A 37 -19.38 1.31 -6.68
N HIS A 38 -19.71 1.25 -5.40
CA HIS A 38 -19.66 2.36 -4.44
C HIS A 38 -18.25 2.44 -3.86
N ILE A 39 -17.60 3.60 -4.01
CA ILE A 39 -16.21 3.82 -3.61
C ILE A 39 -16.19 4.76 -2.41
N TYR A 40 -15.51 4.32 -1.37
CA TYR A 40 -15.30 5.04 -0.12
C TYR A 40 -13.82 5.37 0.02
N LEU A 41 -13.48 6.64 0.16
CA LEU A 41 -12.14 7.06 0.52
C LEU A 41 -11.87 6.68 1.97
N ARG A 42 -10.65 6.23 2.26
CA ARG A 42 -10.24 5.98 3.65
C ARG A 42 -10.12 7.31 4.40
N PRO A 43 -10.59 7.42 5.65
CA PRO A 43 -10.47 8.66 6.41
C PRO A 43 -9.04 9.23 6.39
N GLN A 44 -8.93 10.54 6.24
CA GLN A 44 -7.68 11.31 6.05
C GLN A 44 -6.99 11.15 4.68
N PHE A 45 -7.63 10.52 3.68
CA PHE A 45 -7.07 10.34 2.33
C PHE A 45 -6.40 11.61 1.77
N HIS A 46 -7.14 12.72 1.62
CA HIS A 46 -6.59 13.94 1.00
C HIS A 46 -5.37 14.50 1.73
N ARG A 47 -5.43 14.58 3.07
CA ARG A 47 -4.29 15.04 3.89
C ARG A 47 -3.09 14.09 3.82
N PHE A 48 -3.34 12.80 3.62
CA PHE A 48 -2.28 11.82 3.46
C PHE A 48 -1.60 11.96 2.09
N ILE A 49 -2.37 12.12 1.00
CA ILE A 49 -1.82 12.33 -0.34
C ILE A 49 -1.03 13.64 -0.42
N GLU A 50 -1.57 14.74 0.10
CA GLU A 50 -0.86 16.03 0.16
C GLU A 50 0.49 15.90 0.90
N PHE A 51 0.49 15.21 2.04
CA PHE A 51 1.71 14.93 2.79
C PHE A 51 2.73 14.12 1.97
N LEU A 52 2.29 13.08 1.26
CA LEU A 52 3.15 12.27 0.42
C LEU A 52 3.76 13.10 -0.71
N SER A 53 2.94 13.81 -1.49
CA SER A 53 3.38 14.69 -2.58
C SER A 53 4.39 15.73 -2.12
N THR A 54 4.28 16.21 -0.87
CA THR A 54 5.20 17.20 -0.31
C THR A 54 6.55 16.58 0.12
N HIS A 55 6.54 15.35 0.63
CA HIS A 55 7.70 14.80 1.35
C HIS A 55 8.41 13.65 0.64
N PHE A 56 7.75 12.93 -0.26
CA PHE A 56 8.21 11.67 -0.82
C PHE A 56 7.93 11.56 -2.31
N GLU A 57 8.73 10.76 -3.00
CA GLU A 57 8.24 10.08 -4.19
C GLU A 57 7.27 8.96 -3.74
N PHE A 58 6.13 8.84 -4.42
CA PHE A 58 5.20 7.75 -4.13
C PHE A 58 4.56 7.19 -5.41
N ALA A 59 4.07 5.97 -5.31
CA ALA A 59 3.54 5.20 -6.43
C ALA A 59 2.38 4.29 -5.99
N ILE A 60 1.55 3.89 -6.96
CA ILE A 60 0.48 2.92 -6.75
C ILE A 60 0.88 1.58 -7.35
N TRP A 61 0.66 0.51 -6.60
CA TRP A 61 0.77 -0.84 -7.12
C TRP A 61 -0.35 -1.72 -6.58
N SER A 62 -1.38 -2.00 -7.40
CA SER A 62 -2.53 -2.85 -7.06
C SER A 62 -2.50 -4.20 -7.78
N SER A 63 -3.18 -5.21 -7.22
CA SER A 63 -3.46 -6.51 -7.87
C SER A 63 -4.81 -6.56 -8.61
N ALA A 64 -5.58 -5.47 -8.59
CA ALA A 64 -6.79 -5.31 -9.38
C ALA A 64 -6.48 -5.13 -10.88
N SER A 65 -7.49 -5.28 -11.74
CA SER A 65 -7.32 -5.19 -13.19
C SER A 65 -6.81 -3.82 -13.62
N ASP A 66 -6.05 -3.78 -14.71
CA ASP A 66 -5.44 -2.55 -15.23
C ASP A 66 -6.48 -1.45 -15.50
N ALA A 67 -7.57 -1.77 -16.20
CA ALA A 67 -8.65 -0.81 -16.47
C ALA A 67 -9.30 -0.25 -15.20
N TYR A 68 -9.45 -1.07 -14.17
CA TYR A 68 -10.00 -0.63 -12.89
C TYR A 68 -9.02 0.32 -12.17
N VAL A 69 -7.76 -0.08 -12.04
CA VAL A 69 -6.75 0.72 -11.33
C VAL A 69 -6.54 2.07 -12.02
N GLU A 70 -6.48 2.10 -13.35
CA GLU A 70 -6.38 3.34 -14.13
C GLU A 70 -7.59 4.25 -13.88
N ALA A 71 -8.80 3.71 -13.99
CA ALA A 71 -10.02 4.49 -13.77
C ALA A 71 -10.12 5.06 -12.33
N ILE A 72 -9.84 4.23 -11.32
CA ILE A 72 -9.93 4.64 -9.91
C ILE A 72 -8.88 5.69 -9.57
N THR A 73 -7.62 5.47 -9.97
CA THR A 73 -6.53 6.42 -9.65
C THR A 73 -6.78 7.79 -10.28
N LYS A 74 -7.37 7.83 -11.49
CA LYS A 74 -7.84 9.08 -12.09
C LYS A 74 -8.99 9.70 -11.29
N LEU A 75 -10.01 8.91 -10.96
CA LEU A 75 -11.21 9.35 -10.24
C LEU A 75 -10.88 9.97 -8.87
N ILE A 76 -9.94 9.38 -8.13
CA ILE A 76 -9.53 9.87 -6.80
C ILE A 76 -8.38 10.88 -6.86
N GLY A 77 -7.99 11.34 -8.05
CA GLY A 77 -7.06 12.46 -8.25
C GLY A 77 -5.59 12.14 -8.01
N LEU A 78 -5.13 10.92 -8.30
CA LEU A 78 -3.71 10.53 -8.17
C LEU A 78 -2.93 10.68 -9.48
N GLU A 79 -3.61 10.88 -10.61
CA GLU A 79 -2.97 11.09 -11.91
C GLU A 79 -2.03 12.32 -11.89
N GLY A 80 -0.81 12.15 -12.38
CA GLY A 80 0.22 13.21 -12.38
C GLY A 80 0.93 13.45 -11.04
N LEU A 81 0.45 12.87 -9.92
CA LEU A 81 1.11 12.99 -8.61
C LEU A 81 2.11 11.86 -8.32
N VAL A 82 1.91 10.70 -8.94
CA VAL A 82 2.64 9.46 -8.63
C VAL A 82 3.70 9.13 -9.67
N GLN A 83 4.78 8.47 -9.24
CA GLN A 83 5.89 8.07 -10.12
C GLN A 83 5.48 6.97 -11.11
N PHE A 84 4.59 6.07 -10.68
CA PHE A 84 3.98 5.08 -11.54
C PHE A 84 2.69 4.55 -10.93
N ILE A 85 1.82 4.03 -11.81
CA ILE A 85 0.61 3.29 -11.47
C ILE A 85 0.76 1.91 -12.07
N TRP A 86 0.90 0.89 -11.23
CA TRP A 86 1.01 -0.50 -11.63
C TRP A 86 -0.20 -1.29 -11.16
N ALA A 87 -0.76 -2.08 -12.07
CA ALA A 87 -1.90 -2.94 -11.78
C ALA A 87 -1.51 -4.43 -11.87
N ARG A 88 -2.50 -5.32 -11.96
CA ARG A 88 -2.32 -6.77 -12.04
C ARG A 88 -1.31 -7.20 -13.09
N SER A 89 -1.28 -6.60 -14.29
CA SER A 89 -0.30 -6.93 -15.34
C SER A 89 1.16 -6.82 -14.88
N ARG A 90 1.42 -6.00 -13.86
CA ARG A 90 2.75 -5.81 -13.27
C ARG A 90 2.99 -6.68 -12.04
N THR A 91 2.02 -7.45 -11.57
CA THR A 91 2.20 -8.47 -10.53
C THR A 91 2.80 -9.77 -11.09
N THR A 92 2.94 -10.80 -10.26
CA THR A 92 3.34 -12.15 -10.68
C THR A 92 2.35 -13.15 -10.09
N LEU A 93 1.70 -13.93 -10.95
CA LEU A 93 0.83 -15.02 -10.52
C LEU A 93 1.66 -16.15 -9.92
N ARG A 94 1.28 -16.61 -8.74
CA ARG A 94 1.89 -17.71 -8.01
C ARG A 94 0.86 -18.77 -7.70
N ARG A 95 1.23 -20.03 -7.86
CA ARG A 95 0.43 -21.16 -7.42
C ARG A 95 0.58 -21.32 -5.92
N ASN A 96 -0.52 -21.55 -5.22
CA ASN A 96 -0.49 -21.97 -3.84
C ASN A 96 -0.13 -23.46 -3.79
N THR A 97 1.04 -23.77 -3.22
CA THR A 97 1.53 -25.15 -3.05
C THR A 97 1.20 -25.72 -1.67
N HIS A 98 0.50 -24.97 -0.82
CA HIS A 98 0.20 -25.31 0.58
C HIS A 98 -1.26 -25.68 0.82
N SER A 99 -1.97 -26.24 -0.17
CA SER A 99 -3.39 -26.65 -0.07
C SER A 99 -3.72 -27.60 1.10
N ASN A 100 -2.71 -28.17 1.76
CA ASN A 100 -2.85 -29.21 2.78
C ASN A 100 -2.43 -28.78 4.20
N ARG A 101 -2.05 -27.50 4.42
CA ARG A 101 -1.80 -27.02 5.78
C ARG A 101 -3.05 -26.34 6.31
N MET A 102 -3.48 -26.81 7.47
CA MET A 102 -4.59 -26.34 8.30
C MET A 102 -4.34 -24.91 8.83
N GLU A 103 -3.89 -24.00 7.97
CA GLU A 103 -3.77 -22.59 8.28
C GLU A 103 -5.06 -21.91 7.85
N GLN A 104 -5.73 -21.26 8.81
CA GLN A 104 -6.90 -20.41 8.61
C GLN A 104 -6.56 -19.11 7.86
N SER A 105 -5.66 -19.17 6.87
CA SER A 105 -5.34 -18.01 6.04
C SER A 105 -6.29 -17.96 4.83
N LEU A 106 -6.69 -16.74 4.44
CA LEU A 106 -7.49 -16.45 3.23
C LEU A 106 -6.91 -17.07 1.93
N ILE A 107 -5.68 -17.58 1.98
CA ILE A 107 -4.92 -18.16 0.88
C ILE A 107 -5.17 -19.67 0.76
N ALA A 108 -5.48 -20.38 1.86
CA ALA A 108 -5.65 -21.83 1.86
C ALA A 108 -6.69 -22.31 0.83
N HIS A 109 -7.70 -21.46 0.54
CA HIS A 109 -8.75 -21.75 -0.42
C HIS A 109 -8.50 -21.24 -1.85
N LYS A 110 -7.39 -20.53 -2.12
CA LYS A 110 -7.05 -20.02 -3.46
C LYS A 110 -5.94 -20.84 -4.10
N GLU A 111 -6.19 -21.39 -5.29
CA GLU A 111 -5.19 -22.13 -6.07
C GLU A 111 -4.05 -21.21 -6.56
N PHE A 112 -4.36 -19.94 -6.81
CA PHE A 112 -3.39 -18.93 -7.24
C PHE A 112 -3.56 -17.60 -6.51
N TYR A 113 -2.46 -16.86 -6.38
CA TYR A 113 -2.42 -15.51 -5.80
C TYR A 113 -1.40 -14.64 -6.54
N TYR A 114 -1.55 -13.32 -6.43
CA TYR A 114 -0.64 -12.35 -7.06
C TYR A 114 0.35 -11.79 -6.05
N VAL A 115 1.62 -11.71 -6.44
CA VAL A 115 2.69 -11.08 -5.65
C VAL A 115 3.30 -9.89 -6.36
N LYS A 116 3.70 -8.89 -5.59
CA LYS A 116 4.31 -7.63 -6.05
C LYS A 116 5.83 -7.70 -5.82
N ARG A 117 6.61 -7.93 -6.89
CA ARG A 117 8.06 -8.20 -6.80
C ARG A 117 8.92 -6.96 -7.01
N LEU A 118 9.60 -6.50 -5.96
CA LEU A 118 10.46 -5.31 -6.02
C LEU A 118 11.60 -5.37 -7.06
N LYS A 119 11.94 -6.55 -7.59
CA LYS A 119 12.85 -6.68 -8.76
C LYS A 119 12.42 -5.75 -9.92
N LYS A 120 11.11 -5.55 -10.14
CA LYS A 120 10.61 -4.64 -11.18
C LYS A 120 10.89 -3.17 -10.84
N VAL A 121 10.76 -2.78 -9.58
CA VAL A 121 11.04 -1.41 -9.10
C VAL A 121 12.54 -1.13 -9.09
N LYS A 122 13.38 -2.11 -8.71
CA LYS A 122 14.84 -1.99 -8.81
C LYS A 122 15.33 -1.68 -10.22
N LYS A 123 14.64 -2.20 -11.25
CA LYS A 123 14.98 -1.92 -12.66
C LYS A 123 14.71 -0.46 -13.05
N LEU A 124 13.89 0.27 -12.29
CA LEU A 124 13.69 1.71 -12.45
C LEU A 124 14.77 2.55 -11.74
N GLY A 125 15.74 1.92 -11.05
CA GLY A 125 16.85 2.61 -10.37
C GLY A 125 16.69 2.76 -8.86
N TYR A 126 15.53 2.43 -8.28
CA TYR A 126 15.33 2.51 -6.83
C TYR A 126 16.11 1.44 -6.07
N SER A 127 16.77 1.86 -4.98
CA SER A 127 17.49 0.95 -4.09
C SER A 127 16.54 0.31 -3.07
N LEU A 128 16.75 -0.95 -2.73
CA LEU A 128 15.92 -1.63 -1.72
C LEU A 128 16.02 -1.00 -0.34
N GLY A 129 17.09 -0.26 -0.01
CA GLY A 129 17.16 0.47 1.27
C GLY A 129 16.16 1.62 1.36
N LYS A 130 15.61 2.06 0.22
CA LYS A 130 14.83 3.29 0.08
C LYS A 130 13.39 3.05 -0.37
N ILE A 131 12.93 1.80 -0.45
CA ILE A 131 11.56 1.48 -0.87
C ILE A 131 10.73 0.98 0.33
N LEU A 132 9.54 1.54 0.52
CA LEU A 132 8.53 1.01 1.46
C LEU A 132 7.26 0.65 0.69
N MET A 133 6.84 -0.61 0.76
CA MET A 133 5.55 -1.09 0.28
C MET A 133 4.56 -1.11 1.44
N ILE A 134 3.35 -0.60 1.20
CA ILE A 134 2.28 -0.53 2.18
C ILE A 134 1.08 -1.23 1.57
N ASP A 135 0.64 -2.31 2.22
CA ASP A 135 -0.35 -3.23 1.68
C ASP A 135 -1.14 -3.85 2.83
N ASP A 136 -2.45 -4.01 2.67
CA ASP A 136 -3.33 -4.66 3.66
C ASP A 136 -3.05 -6.18 3.74
N SER A 137 -2.53 -6.74 2.65
CA SER A 137 -2.49 -8.16 2.38
C SER A 137 -1.04 -8.69 2.43
N PRO A 138 -0.63 -9.33 3.55
CA PRO A 138 0.75 -9.81 3.74
C PRO A 138 1.26 -10.69 2.59
N GLN A 139 0.39 -11.50 2.01
CA GLN A 139 0.71 -12.39 0.89
C GLN A 139 1.16 -11.67 -0.37
N LYS A 140 0.61 -10.47 -0.66
CA LYS A 140 0.98 -9.71 -1.87
C LYS A 140 2.43 -9.22 -1.78
N VAL A 141 2.96 -9.08 -0.56
CA VAL A 141 4.28 -8.51 -0.27
C VAL A 141 5.24 -9.46 0.45
N MET A 142 4.88 -10.74 0.59
CA MET A 142 5.64 -11.75 1.35
C MET A 142 7.10 -11.92 0.89
N ASP A 143 7.42 -11.64 -0.38
CA ASP A 143 8.80 -11.70 -0.89
C ASP A 143 9.65 -10.49 -0.44
N ASN A 144 9.07 -9.52 0.28
CA ASN A 144 9.65 -8.20 0.54
C ASN A 144 9.66 -7.80 2.03
N TYR A 145 9.83 -8.74 2.98
CA TYR A 145 9.69 -8.49 4.43
C TYR A 145 10.39 -7.21 4.96
N GLY A 146 11.64 -6.95 4.56
CA GLY A 146 12.37 -5.75 5.00
C GLY A 146 11.79 -4.44 4.44
N ASN A 147 11.00 -4.52 3.38
CA ASN A 147 10.44 -3.41 2.62
C ASN A 147 8.93 -3.28 2.80
N ALA A 148 8.26 -4.15 3.54
CA ALA A 148 6.81 -4.17 3.66
C ALA A 148 6.33 -3.64 5.02
N LEU A 149 5.30 -2.80 5.01
CA LEU A 149 4.51 -2.42 6.16
C LEU A 149 3.08 -2.90 5.93
N ILE A 150 2.59 -3.74 6.84
CA ILE A 150 1.22 -4.23 6.77
C ILE A 150 0.30 -3.23 7.47
N ILE A 151 -0.60 -2.63 6.70
CA ILE A 151 -1.64 -1.72 7.19
C ILE A 151 -2.90 -2.54 7.51
N LYS A 152 -3.76 -2.04 8.40
CA LYS A 152 -5.07 -2.66 8.60
C LYS A 152 -5.91 -2.45 7.33
N GLU A 153 -6.66 -3.46 6.90
CA GLU A 153 -7.65 -3.29 5.83
C GLU A 153 -8.68 -2.21 6.18
N TYR A 154 -9.13 -1.46 5.18
CA TYR A 154 -10.21 -0.49 5.28
C TYR A 154 -11.47 -1.04 4.64
N LEU A 155 -12.53 -1.14 5.44
CA LEU A 155 -13.83 -1.69 5.04
C LEU A 155 -14.97 -0.66 5.13
N GLY A 156 -14.63 0.63 5.14
CA GLY A 156 -15.63 1.71 5.28
C GLY A 156 -15.89 2.21 6.70
N ASP A 157 -14.99 1.94 7.65
CA ASP A 157 -15.10 2.49 9.00
C ASP A 157 -14.76 3.99 9.01
N GLN A 158 -15.75 4.86 9.24
CA GLN A 158 -15.56 6.31 9.26
C GLN A 158 -14.65 6.79 10.41
N GLU A 159 -14.49 5.98 11.47
CA GLU A 159 -13.61 6.26 12.60
C GLU A 159 -12.19 5.68 12.41
N ASP A 160 -11.89 5.07 11.25
CA ASP A 160 -10.55 4.58 10.91
C ASP A 160 -9.51 5.72 11.01
N ARG A 161 -8.36 5.41 11.63
CA ARG A 161 -7.26 6.38 11.84
C ARG A 161 -5.95 5.93 11.19
N GLU A 162 -5.97 4.93 10.33
CA GLU A 162 -4.76 4.27 9.87
C GLU A 162 -3.92 5.19 8.99
N LEU A 163 -4.52 5.96 8.07
CA LEU A 163 -3.77 6.94 7.28
C LEU A 163 -3.21 8.08 8.13
N LEU A 164 -3.90 8.48 9.21
CA LEU A 164 -3.37 9.45 10.18
C LEU A 164 -2.12 8.91 10.87
N LEU A 165 -2.20 7.68 11.38
CA LEU A 165 -1.08 7.03 12.05
C LEU A 165 0.08 6.80 11.06
N LEU A 166 -0.24 6.40 9.83
CA LEU A 166 0.76 6.12 8.81
C LEU A 166 1.50 7.38 8.42
N ARG A 167 0.79 8.50 8.26
CA ARG A 167 1.41 9.82 8.07
C ARG A 167 2.42 10.15 9.17
N LYS A 168 2.02 9.98 10.44
CA LYS A 168 2.92 10.22 11.60
C LYS A 168 4.13 9.30 11.56
N TYR A 169 3.94 8.03 11.22
CA TYR A 169 5.02 7.07 11.11
C TYR A 169 6.00 7.42 9.99
N LEU A 170 5.51 7.71 8.77
CA LEU A 170 6.33 8.12 7.64
C LEU A 170 7.13 9.38 7.96
N GLN A 171 6.55 10.34 8.69
CA GLN A 171 7.26 11.52 9.15
C GLN A 171 8.46 11.19 10.06
N LYS A 172 8.37 10.15 10.90
CA LYS A 172 9.47 9.69 11.76
C LYS A 172 10.59 9.01 10.97
N ILE A 173 10.26 8.27 9.91
CA ILE A 173 11.24 7.48 9.14
C ILE A 173 11.78 8.16 7.88
N LYS A 174 11.32 9.39 7.57
CA LYS A 174 11.66 10.10 6.33
C LYS A 174 13.16 10.32 6.08
N ALA A 175 13.99 10.29 7.14
CA ALA A 175 15.44 10.49 7.05
C ALA A 175 16.24 9.19 7.21
N VAL A 176 15.58 8.03 7.26
CA VAL A 176 16.27 6.75 7.45
C VAL A 176 17.12 6.40 6.22
N GLU A 177 18.38 6.07 6.44
CA GLU A 177 19.30 5.66 5.38
C GLU A 177 18.95 4.31 4.77
N ASN A 178 18.50 3.35 5.59
CA ASN A 178 18.10 2.03 5.13
C ASN A 178 16.87 1.53 5.88
N LEU A 179 15.71 1.61 5.22
CA LEU A 179 14.41 1.18 5.76
C LEU A 179 14.38 -0.29 6.14
N ARG A 180 15.23 -1.14 5.56
CA ARG A 180 15.23 -2.57 5.85
C ARG A 180 15.70 -2.89 7.26
N LEU A 181 16.34 -1.94 7.94
CA LEU A 181 16.78 -2.04 9.33
C LEU A 181 15.73 -1.57 10.35
N VAL A 182 14.63 -0.96 9.88
CA VAL A 182 13.54 -0.45 10.72
C VAL A 182 12.55 -1.57 11.04
N ASP A 183 12.25 -1.76 12.33
CA ASP A 183 11.19 -2.67 12.76
C ASP A 183 9.81 -2.04 12.51
N LYS A 184 9.00 -2.72 11.69
CA LYS A 184 7.70 -2.23 11.23
C LYS A 184 6.53 -2.87 11.97
N ARG A 185 6.75 -3.82 12.88
CA ARG A 185 5.64 -4.57 13.52
C ARG A 185 4.75 -3.68 14.39
N ASN A 186 5.35 -2.70 15.08
CA ASN A 186 4.66 -1.77 15.97
C ASN A 186 4.63 -0.33 15.42
N TRP A 187 4.57 -0.19 14.09
CA TRP A 187 4.67 1.12 13.41
C TRP A 187 3.66 2.16 13.90
N ARG A 188 2.48 1.74 14.41
CA ARG A 188 1.43 2.60 14.96
C ARG A 188 1.83 3.31 16.25
N SER A 189 2.62 2.66 17.10
CA SER A 189 3.06 3.16 18.40
C SER A 189 4.53 3.58 18.43
N ASN A 190 5.32 3.22 17.42
CA ASN A 190 6.79 3.22 17.45
C ASN A 190 7.43 4.50 18.05
N ASP A 191 7.82 4.38 19.31
CA ASP A 191 8.82 5.21 19.98
C ASP A 191 10.24 4.60 19.85
N ARG A 192 10.36 3.36 19.35
CA ARG A 192 11.65 2.69 19.08
C ARG A 192 11.74 2.30 17.60
N LEU A 193 12.56 3.03 16.84
CA LEU A 193 12.67 2.89 15.38
C LEU A 193 13.65 1.78 14.94
N PHE A 194 14.52 1.31 15.83
CA PHE A 194 15.57 0.35 15.50
C PHE A 194 15.52 -0.86 16.42
N HIS A 195 15.87 -2.03 15.87
CA HIS A 195 16.09 -3.22 16.69
C HIS A 195 17.37 -3.03 17.50
N THR A 196 17.27 -2.98 18.83
CA THR A 196 18.42 -3.16 19.71
C THR A 196 18.71 -4.67 19.77
N GLY A 197 19.45 -5.17 18.79
CA GLY A 197 19.96 -6.54 18.79
C GLY A 197 21.49 -6.50 18.71
N LEU A 198 22.13 -6.80 19.84
CA LEU A 198 23.50 -7.33 19.93
C LEU A 198 23.58 -8.68 19.20
#